data_AF-A0A3D5AJU7-F1
#
_entry.id   AF-A0A3D5AJU7-F1
#
_cell.length_a   1.000
_cell.length_b   1.000
_cell.length_c   1.000
_cell.angle_alpha   90.00
_cell.angle_beta   90.00
_cell.angle_gamma   90.00
#
_symmetry.space_group_name_H-M   'P 1'
#
loop_
_entity.id
_entity.type
_entity.pdbx_description
1 polymer ?
#
loop_
_entity_poly.entity_id
_entity_poly.type
_entity_poly.pdbx_seq_one_letter_code
_entity_poly.pdbx_strand_id
1 'polypeptide(L)'
;MEIWDHRGRRFALNSLYQLPEDSWSYDLTEYSQQSDHTVGLAITIPDATPDGPFTPQDETLAVTWLHTGNLPWPIVRRFAEFLDATGDLVATNTALQVTGDLNLSANTWRYGDQTFEVNSFHFGDRATWCYEIYETSNPTEDNNYIDIQIPDMNPDSGPFKPGPSHSVALNIHGEWSMPWPVFRHFLNTV
;
A
#
# COMPACT_ATOMS: atom_id res chain seq x y z
N MET A 1 -17.11 11.83 0.00
CA MET A 1 -16.91 10.72 0.95
C MET A 1 -17.75 9.53 0.50
N GLU A 2 -17.10 8.43 0.17
CA GLU A 2 -17.73 7.13 -0.11
C GLU A 2 -17.43 6.18 1.06
N ILE A 3 -18.37 5.30 1.42
CA ILE A 3 -18.17 4.31 2.49
C ILE A 3 -18.18 2.91 1.88
N TRP A 4 -17.17 2.12 2.22
CA TRP A 4 -17.04 0.72 1.84
C TRP A 4 -17.18 -0.18 3.06
N ASP A 5 -17.92 -1.27 2.93
CA ASP A 5 -18.10 -2.26 3.99
C ASP A 5 -17.36 -3.55 3.63
N HIS A 6 -16.63 -4.13 4.60
CA HIS A 6 -16.08 -5.47 4.51
C HIS A 6 -16.26 -6.19 5.85
N ARG A 7 -17.09 -7.23 5.87
CA ARG A 7 -17.34 -8.08 7.06
C ARG A 7 -17.69 -7.29 8.33
N GLY A 8 -18.49 -6.23 8.18
CA GLY A 8 -18.92 -5.37 9.29
C GLY A 8 -17.94 -4.26 9.68
N ARG A 9 -16.75 -4.21 9.06
CA ARG A 9 -15.83 -3.07 9.14
C ARG A 9 -16.17 -2.07 8.04
N ARG A 10 -16.11 -0.78 8.36
CA ARG A 10 -16.45 0.32 7.45
C ARG A 10 -15.22 1.16 7.16
N PHE A 11 -15.02 1.51 5.91
CA PHE A 11 -13.88 2.29 5.44
C PHE A 11 -14.38 3.52 4.69
N ALA A 12 -13.97 4.70 5.11
CA ALA A 12 -14.29 5.95 4.46
C ALA A 12 -13.19 6.30 3.47
N LEU A 13 -13.59 6.50 2.21
CA LEU A 13 -12.79 7.12 1.18
C LEU A 13 -13.10 8.62 1.12
N ASN A 14 -12.09 9.43 1.37
CA ASN A 14 -12.13 10.88 1.21
C ASN A 14 -11.17 11.32 0.11
N SER A 15 -11.52 12.41 -0.55
CA SER A 15 -10.67 13.06 -1.54
C SER A 15 -10.69 14.56 -1.26
N LEU A 16 -9.53 15.18 -1.06
CA LEU A 16 -9.44 16.59 -0.73
C LEU A 16 -8.14 17.21 -1.23
N TYR A 17 -8.21 18.49 -1.58
CA TYR A 17 -7.02 19.28 -1.85
C TYR A 17 -6.37 19.76 -0.56
N GLN A 18 -5.08 19.54 -0.41
CA GLN A 18 -4.26 19.93 0.72
C GLN A 18 -3.52 21.23 0.39
N LEU A 19 -4.01 22.34 0.94
CA LEU A 19 -3.52 23.70 0.61
C LEU A 19 -2.08 24.00 1.04
N PRO A 20 -1.59 23.58 2.22
CA PRO A 20 -0.19 23.78 2.56
C PRO A 20 0.78 22.94 1.70
N GLU A 21 0.32 21.81 1.19
CA GLU A 21 1.13 20.83 0.47
C GLU A 21 0.98 20.90 -1.05
N ASP A 22 0.10 21.78 -1.57
CA ASP A 22 -0.24 21.91 -2.99
C ASP A 22 -0.45 20.54 -3.65
N SER A 23 -1.30 19.70 -3.04
CA SER A 23 -1.49 18.31 -3.47
C SER A 23 -2.93 17.84 -3.32
N TRP A 24 -3.30 16.84 -4.10
CA TRP A 24 -4.57 16.14 -3.95
C TRP A 24 -4.36 14.85 -3.16
N SER A 25 -5.10 14.68 -2.06
CA SER A 25 -5.06 13.47 -1.24
C SER A 25 -6.28 12.59 -1.48
N TYR A 26 -6.05 11.29 -1.53
CA TYR A 26 -7.05 10.24 -1.47
C TYR A 26 -6.83 9.40 -0.21
N ASP A 27 -7.70 9.57 0.78
CA ASP A 27 -7.56 8.97 2.11
C ASP A 27 -8.55 7.82 2.28
N LEU A 28 -8.03 6.61 2.53
CA LEU A 28 -8.80 5.44 2.93
C LEU A 28 -8.58 5.19 4.44
N THR A 29 -9.62 5.42 5.23
CA THR A 29 -9.56 5.30 6.69
C THR A 29 -10.64 4.36 7.22
N GLU A 30 -10.31 3.51 8.18
CA GLU A 30 -11.32 2.72 8.87
C GLU A 30 -12.14 3.60 9.82
N TYR A 31 -13.46 3.49 9.71
CA TYR A 31 -14.40 4.16 10.60
C TYR A 31 -14.47 3.39 11.93
N SER A 32 -13.72 3.86 12.92
CA SER A 32 -13.81 3.38 14.31
C SER A 32 -14.58 4.39 15.16
N GLN A 33 -15.59 3.93 15.92
CA GLN A 33 -16.27 4.77 16.92
C GLN A 33 -15.50 4.84 18.25
N GLN A 34 -14.36 4.15 18.39
CA GLN A 34 -13.75 3.87 19.71
C GLN A 34 -12.23 4.13 19.82
N SER A 35 -11.54 4.70 18.83
CA SER A 35 -10.08 4.88 18.93
C SER A 35 -9.56 6.16 18.29
N ASP A 36 -8.59 6.78 18.95
CA ASP A 36 -7.75 7.88 18.43
C ASP A 36 -6.73 7.39 17.38
N HIS A 37 -6.69 6.09 17.10
CA HIS A 37 -5.85 5.48 16.07
C HIS A 37 -6.68 5.22 14.81
N THR A 38 -6.32 5.92 13.73
CA THR A 38 -6.86 5.72 12.39
C THR A 38 -6.02 4.69 11.66
N VAL A 39 -6.55 3.48 11.47
CA VAL A 39 -5.98 2.53 10.51
C VAL A 39 -6.34 3.03 9.11
N GLY A 40 -5.35 3.16 8.24
CA GLY A 40 -5.60 3.69 6.91
C GLY A 40 -4.38 3.77 6.03
N LEU A 41 -4.64 4.16 4.80
CA LEU A 41 -3.62 4.53 3.82
C LEU A 41 -4.11 5.78 3.10
N ALA A 42 -3.18 6.60 2.63
CA ALA A 42 -3.50 7.76 1.80
C ALA A 42 -2.52 7.88 0.64
N ILE A 43 -2.99 8.35 -0.52
CA ILE A 43 -2.12 8.71 -1.64
C ILE A 43 -2.20 10.21 -1.85
N THR A 44 -1.05 10.88 -1.77
CA THR A 44 -0.93 12.31 -2.09
C THR A 44 -0.26 12.48 -3.45
N ILE A 45 -0.93 13.21 -4.34
CA ILE A 45 -0.46 13.52 -5.69
C ILE A 45 -0.17 15.01 -5.76
N PRO A 46 1.10 15.43 -5.95
CA PRO A 46 1.43 16.84 -6.08
C PRO A 46 0.72 17.50 -7.26
N ASP A 47 0.33 18.75 -7.10
CA ASP A 47 -0.30 19.57 -8.14
C ASP A 47 0.77 20.33 -8.93
N ALA A 48 0.64 20.32 -10.26
CA ALA A 48 1.50 21.08 -11.16
C ALA A 48 1.06 22.55 -11.28
N THR A 49 -0.16 22.87 -10.84
CA THR A 49 -0.78 24.20 -11.00
C THR A 49 -1.52 24.65 -9.72
N PRO A 50 -0.81 25.00 -8.64
CA PRO A 50 -1.43 25.31 -7.35
C PRO A 50 -2.42 26.49 -7.35
N ASP A 51 -2.24 27.45 -8.26
CA ASP A 51 -3.12 28.60 -8.43
C ASP A 51 -4.26 28.36 -9.44
N GLY A 52 -4.43 27.14 -9.94
CA GLY A 52 -5.35 26.77 -11.02
C GLY A 52 -6.18 25.51 -10.73
N PRO A 53 -6.92 24.99 -11.73
CA PRO A 53 -7.53 23.67 -11.61
C PRO A 53 -6.46 22.61 -11.37
N PHE A 54 -6.72 21.67 -10.47
CA PHE A 54 -5.80 20.57 -10.16
C PHE A 54 -5.31 19.91 -11.44
N THR A 55 -3.98 19.87 -11.59
CA THR A 55 -3.30 19.17 -12.68
C THR A 55 -2.27 18.24 -12.02
N PRO A 56 -2.45 16.91 -12.08
CA PRO A 56 -1.53 16.01 -11.39
C PRO A 56 -0.11 16.14 -11.96
N GLN A 57 0.87 16.18 -11.07
CA GLN A 57 2.26 15.92 -11.44
C GLN A 57 2.45 14.44 -11.78
N ASP A 58 3.65 14.12 -12.22
CA ASP A 58 4.05 12.76 -12.53
C ASP A 58 3.86 11.81 -11.33
N GLU A 59 3.33 10.60 -11.56
CA GLU A 59 3.09 9.61 -10.51
C GLU A 59 4.36 9.21 -9.75
N THR A 60 5.55 9.46 -10.33
CA THR A 60 6.82 9.24 -9.66
C THR A 60 7.03 10.12 -8.42
N LEU A 61 6.27 11.20 -8.31
CA LEU A 61 6.25 12.12 -7.17
C LEU A 61 5.10 11.82 -6.19
N ALA A 62 4.20 10.91 -6.53
CA ALA A 62 3.10 10.52 -5.64
C ALA A 62 3.63 9.67 -4.47
N VAL A 63 3.09 9.94 -3.28
CA VAL A 63 3.51 9.29 -2.04
C VAL A 63 2.35 8.49 -1.47
N THR A 64 2.63 7.26 -1.07
CA THR A 64 1.75 6.42 -0.25
C THR A 64 2.08 6.64 1.20
N TRP A 65 1.11 7.07 2.00
CA TRP A 65 1.17 7.16 3.44
C TRP A 65 0.46 5.96 4.05
N LEU A 66 1.07 5.35 5.05
CA LEU A 66 0.63 4.10 5.66
C LEU A 66 0.54 4.30 7.18
N HIS A 67 -0.65 4.06 7.71
CA HIS A 67 -0.91 4.15 9.14
C HIS A 67 -1.00 2.75 9.76
N THR A 68 -0.40 2.60 10.93
CA THR A 68 -0.28 1.31 11.62
C THR A 68 -1.63 0.61 11.73
N GLY A 69 -1.67 -0.68 11.37
CA GLY A 69 -2.87 -1.49 11.53
C GLY A 69 -3.05 -2.55 10.45
N ASN A 70 -4.30 -2.99 10.27
CA ASN A 70 -4.64 -4.08 9.36
C ASN A 70 -5.76 -3.64 8.41
N LEU A 71 -5.52 -3.73 7.10
CA LEU A 71 -6.52 -3.44 6.08
C LEU A 71 -6.91 -4.73 5.33
N PRO A 72 -8.21 -5.02 5.15
CA PRO A 72 -8.64 -6.15 4.35
C PRO A 72 -8.16 -6.02 2.91
N TRP A 73 -7.59 -7.09 2.34
CA TRP A 73 -7.07 -7.07 0.98
C TRP A 73 -8.07 -6.61 -0.08
N PRO A 74 -9.35 -7.03 -0.06
CA PRO A 74 -10.33 -6.54 -1.04
C PRO A 74 -10.56 -5.02 -0.97
N ILE A 75 -10.39 -4.41 0.21
CA ILE A 75 -10.53 -2.96 0.39
C ILE A 75 -9.31 -2.24 -0.19
N VAL A 76 -8.09 -2.75 0.06
CA VAL A 76 -6.84 -2.21 -0.52
C VAL A 76 -6.86 -2.31 -2.05
N ARG A 77 -7.27 -3.46 -2.59
CA ARG A 77 -7.38 -3.67 -4.05
C ARG A 77 -8.41 -2.74 -4.68
N ARG A 78 -9.59 -2.62 -4.07
CA ARG A 78 -10.63 -1.68 -4.53
C ARG A 78 -10.12 -0.23 -4.50
N PHE A 79 -9.33 0.14 -3.50
CA PHE A 79 -8.74 1.47 -3.42
C PHE A 79 -7.75 1.74 -4.55
N ALA A 80 -6.81 0.82 -4.80
CA ALA A 80 -5.86 0.96 -5.90
C ALA A 80 -6.59 1.01 -7.27
N GLU A 81 -7.60 0.19 -7.47
CA GLU A 81 -8.43 0.19 -8.69
C GLU A 81 -9.24 1.47 -8.84
N PHE A 82 -9.75 2.03 -7.74
CA PHE A 82 -10.40 3.34 -7.73
C PHE A 82 -9.43 4.43 -8.19
N LEU A 83 -8.22 4.46 -7.64
CA LEU A 83 -7.19 5.43 -8.03
C LEU A 83 -6.80 5.31 -9.49
N ASP A 84 -6.56 4.09 -9.99
CA ASP A 84 -6.28 3.84 -11.41
C ASP A 84 -7.42 4.40 -12.30
N ALA A 85 -8.67 4.35 -11.83
CA ALA A 85 -9.83 4.85 -12.56
C ALA A 85 -10.02 6.38 -12.50
N THR A 86 -9.39 7.08 -11.55
CA THR A 86 -9.44 8.56 -11.49
C THR A 86 -8.72 9.20 -12.69
N GLY A 87 -7.63 8.57 -13.15
CA GLY A 87 -6.71 9.14 -14.13
C GLY A 87 -5.73 10.16 -13.58
N ASP A 88 -5.68 10.35 -12.25
CA ASP A 88 -4.81 11.36 -11.61
C ASP A 88 -3.37 10.88 -11.42
N LEU A 89 -3.13 9.57 -11.53
CA LEU A 89 -1.78 8.99 -11.49
C LEU A 89 -1.23 8.90 -12.91
N VAL A 90 -0.54 9.97 -13.32
CA VAL A 90 -0.05 10.12 -14.71
C VAL A 90 1.43 9.77 -14.80
N ALA A 91 1.77 8.74 -15.57
CA ALA A 91 3.15 8.40 -15.90
C ALA A 91 3.63 9.23 -17.11
N THR A 92 4.46 10.25 -16.87
CA THR A 92 5.13 11.05 -17.92
C THR A 92 6.61 10.73 -18.05
N ASN A 93 7.25 10.24 -16.97
CA ASN A 93 8.66 9.88 -16.92
C ASN A 93 8.87 8.37 -16.74
N THR A 94 9.10 7.67 -17.85
CA THR A 94 9.37 6.23 -17.86
C THR A 94 10.77 5.85 -17.34
N ALA A 95 11.63 6.83 -16.99
CA ALA A 95 12.99 6.54 -16.52
C ALA A 95 13.04 6.12 -15.04
N LEU A 96 12.05 6.49 -14.23
CA LEU A 96 11.91 6.04 -12.85
C LEU A 96 10.90 4.91 -12.80
N GLN A 97 11.40 3.68 -12.69
CA GLN A 97 10.60 2.46 -12.60
C GLN A 97 11.12 1.61 -11.45
N VAL A 98 10.25 0.81 -10.85
CA VAL A 98 10.65 -0.14 -9.83
C VAL A 98 11.39 -1.30 -10.50
N THR A 99 12.66 -1.51 -10.18
CA THR A 99 13.43 -2.66 -10.70
C THR A 99 13.48 -3.76 -9.66
N GLY A 100 12.93 -4.93 -9.99
CA GLY A 100 12.90 -6.13 -9.14
C GLY A 100 11.58 -6.90 -9.32
N ASP A 101 11.60 -8.19 -9.01
CA ASP A 101 10.45 -9.09 -9.18
C ASP A 101 10.53 -10.20 -8.12
N LEU A 102 9.40 -10.68 -7.61
CA LEU A 102 9.28 -11.65 -6.51
C LEU A 102 9.62 -13.11 -6.88
N ASN A 103 10.24 -13.35 -8.04
CA ASN A 103 10.55 -14.69 -8.52
C ASN A 103 11.67 -15.43 -7.73
N LEU A 104 12.22 -14.82 -6.67
CA LEU A 104 13.28 -15.40 -5.81
C LEU A 104 13.03 -15.04 -4.32
N SER A 105 13.44 -15.89 -3.39
CA SER A 105 13.42 -15.56 -1.96
C SER A 105 14.47 -14.49 -1.65
N ALA A 106 14.06 -13.37 -1.04
CA ALA A 106 14.83 -12.14 -0.79
C ALA A 106 15.23 -11.40 -2.07
N ASN A 107 14.40 -10.43 -2.47
CA ASN A 107 14.65 -9.55 -3.60
C ASN A 107 14.92 -8.13 -3.14
N THR A 108 15.83 -7.46 -3.83
CA THR A 108 16.07 -6.03 -3.65
C THR A 108 15.36 -5.28 -4.76
N TRP A 109 14.44 -4.40 -4.40
CA TRP A 109 13.81 -3.47 -5.32
C TRP A 109 14.48 -2.10 -5.25
N ARG A 110 14.56 -1.40 -6.37
CA ARG A 110 15.11 -0.04 -6.43
C ARG A 110 14.15 0.91 -7.11
N TYR A 111 14.12 2.14 -6.62
CA TYR A 111 13.34 3.23 -7.17
C TYR A 111 14.05 4.56 -6.90
N GLY A 112 14.63 5.17 -7.94
CA GLY A 112 15.56 6.29 -7.75
C GLY A 112 16.74 5.89 -6.86
N ASP A 113 16.99 6.66 -5.81
CA ASP A 113 18.01 6.37 -4.80
C ASP A 113 17.52 5.46 -3.66
N GLN A 114 16.23 5.11 -3.65
CA GLN A 114 15.63 4.26 -2.63
C GLN A 114 15.82 2.78 -2.97
N THR A 115 16.11 1.99 -1.94
CA THR A 115 16.30 0.54 -2.00
C THR A 115 15.39 -0.13 -0.99
N PHE A 116 14.66 -1.15 -1.43
CA PHE A 116 13.72 -1.91 -0.62
C PHE A 116 14.11 -3.37 -0.63
N GLU A 117 14.00 -4.04 0.51
CA GLU A 117 14.04 -5.51 0.57
C GLU A 117 12.61 -6.04 0.54
N VAL A 118 12.40 -7.06 -0.28
CA VAL A 118 11.12 -7.73 -0.48
C VAL A 118 11.30 -9.22 -0.23
N ASN A 119 10.57 -9.73 0.74
CA ASN A 119 10.64 -11.11 1.18
C ASN A 119 9.34 -11.84 0.87
N SER A 120 9.46 -13.16 0.63
CA SER A 120 8.32 -14.06 0.46
C SER A 120 8.63 -15.34 1.22
N PHE A 121 7.86 -15.62 2.28
CA PHE A 121 8.11 -16.75 3.17
C PHE A 121 6.81 -17.33 3.75
N HIS A 122 6.86 -18.61 4.11
CA HIS A 122 5.79 -19.23 4.89
C HIS A 122 6.06 -19.05 6.39
N PHE A 123 5.17 -18.34 7.08
CA PHE A 123 5.24 -18.14 8.51
C PHE A 123 4.47 -19.25 9.24
N GLY A 124 5.18 -20.36 9.52
CA GLY A 124 4.60 -21.61 10.01
C GLY A 124 3.70 -21.45 11.25
N ASP A 125 4.12 -20.64 12.22
CA ASP A 125 3.36 -20.43 13.47
C ASP A 125 2.01 -19.73 13.27
N ARG A 126 1.84 -19.03 12.16
CA ARG A 126 0.58 -18.33 11.80
C ARG A 126 -0.19 -19.05 10.70
N ALA A 127 0.35 -20.14 10.15
CA ALA A 127 -0.22 -20.83 8.99
C ALA A 127 -0.51 -19.84 7.85
N THR A 128 0.44 -18.97 7.52
CA THR A 128 0.26 -17.94 6.47
C THR A 128 1.48 -17.87 5.56
N TRP A 129 1.24 -17.64 4.27
CA TRP A 129 2.27 -17.11 3.37
C TRP A 129 2.31 -15.59 3.47
N CYS A 130 3.50 -15.04 3.66
CA CYS A 130 3.72 -13.62 3.84
C CYS A 130 4.57 -13.08 2.69
N TYR A 131 4.13 -11.97 2.12
CA TYR A 131 4.95 -11.08 1.29
C TYR A 131 5.23 -9.84 2.10
N GLU A 132 6.49 -9.46 2.26
CA GLU A 132 6.92 -8.36 3.14
C GLU A 132 7.79 -7.38 2.35
N ILE A 133 7.68 -6.08 2.63
CA ILE A 133 8.55 -5.05 2.08
C ILE A 133 8.92 -4.00 3.13
N TYR A 134 10.19 -3.60 3.15
CA TYR A 134 10.74 -2.50 3.94
C TYR A 134 11.86 -1.77 3.19
N GLU A 135 12.09 -0.49 3.52
CA GLU A 135 13.19 0.30 2.95
C GLU A 135 14.52 0.02 3.69
N THR A 136 15.59 -0.20 2.93
CA THR A 136 16.94 -0.42 3.45
C THR A 136 17.92 0.72 3.15
N SER A 137 17.60 1.60 2.20
CA SER A 137 18.39 2.81 1.94
C SER A 137 18.33 3.85 3.06
N ASN A 138 17.18 3.91 3.76
CA ASN A 138 16.95 4.82 4.87
C ASN A 138 16.16 4.11 5.98
N PRO A 139 16.78 3.15 6.69
CA PRO A 139 16.09 2.36 7.69
C PRO A 139 15.59 3.26 8.82
N THR A 140 14.29 3.17 9.12
CA THR A 140 13.72 3.85 10.29
C THR A 140 14.15 3.11 11.57
N GLU A 141 14.37 3.82 12.67
CA GLU A 141 14.64 3.19 13.97
C GLU A 141 13.43 2.37 14.46
N ASP A 142 12.23 2.71 13.97
CA ASP A 142 10.95 2.09 14.33
C ASP A 142 10.69 0.74 13.64
N ASN A 143 11.60 0.29 12.76
CA ASN A 143 11.48 -0.96 12.00
C ASN A 143 10.14 -1.04 11.25
N ASN A 144 9.86 -0.05 10.41
CA ASN A 144 8.60 0.04 9.68
C ASN A 144 8.61 -0.88 8.46
N TYR A 145 7.52 -1.62 8.27
CA TYR A 145 7.33 -2.50 7.12
C TYR A 145 5.84 -2.77 6.89
N ILE A 146 5.53 -3.27 5.70
CA ILE A 146 4.21 -3.84 5.43
C ILE A 146 4.35 -5.30 5.03
N ASP A 147 3.32 -6.09 5.35
CA ASP A 147 3.20 -7.45 4.85
C ASP A 147 1.79 -7.76 4.36
N ILE A 148 1.69 -8.58 3.32
CA ILE A 148 0.44 -9.18 2.87
C ILE A 148 0.45 -10.64 3.33
N GLN A 149 -0.50 -10.97 4.20
CA GLN A 149 -0.68 -12.31 4.74
C GLN A 149 -1.81 -13.05 4.02
N ILE A 150 -1.46 -14.15 3.38
CA ILE A 150 -2.40 -15.08 2.75
C ILE A 150 -2.49 -16.33 3.65
N PRO A 151 -3.66 -16.61 4.25
CA PRO A 151 -3.83 -17.82 5.05
C PRO A 151 -3.54 -19.08 4.25
N ASP A 152 -2.82 -20.03 4.84
CA ASP A 152 -2.70 -21.38 4.34
C ASP A 152 -3.89 -22.21 4.86
N MET A 153 -4.66 -22.77 3.92
CA MET A 153 -5.79 -23.64 4.22
C MET A 153 -5.37 -25.10 4.46
N ASN A 154 -4.06 -25.39 4.40
CA ASN A 154 -3.50 -26.73 4.56
C ASN A 154 -2.15 -26.73 5.33
N PRO A 155 -2.02 -26.03 6.47
CA PRO A 155 -0.72 -25.76 7.09
C PRO A 155 0.02 -27.02 7.57
N ASP A 156 -0.72 -28.08 7.90
CA ASP A 156 -0.16 -29.31 8.49
C ASP A 156 -0.01 -30.47 7.48
N SER A 157 -0.44 -30.31 6.22
CA SER A 157 -0.66 -31.46 5.34
C SER A 157 -0.32 -31.28 3.86
N GLY A 158 0.72 -30.51 3.52
CA GLY A 158 1.31 -30.52 2.18
C GLY A 158 1.76 -29.15 1.68
N PRO A 159 1.79 -28.91 0.36
CA PRO A 159 2.17 -27.60 -0.17
C PRO A 159 1.14 -26.53 0.23
N PHE A 160 1.62 -25.29 0.28
CA PHE A 160 0.81 -24.10 0.56
C PHE A 160 -0.47 -24.09 -0.28
N LYS A 161 -1.61 -23.90 0.40
CA LYS A 161 -2.92 -23.77 -0.24
C LYS A 161 -3.53 -22.41 0.13
N PRO A 162 -3.54 -21.42 -0.77
CA PRO A 162 -3.99 -20.09 -0.43
C PRO A 162 -5.47 -20.07 -0.02
N GLY A 163 -5.76 -19.31 1.03
CA GLY A 163 -7.10 -18.95 1.44
C GLY A 163 -7.79 -18.02 0.45
N PRO A 164 -9.11 -17.84 0.58
CA PRO A 164 -9.86 -16.93 -0.28
C PRO A 164 -9.41 -15.47 -0.10
N SER A 165 -9.55 -14.65 -1.14
CA SER A 165 -9.12 -13.24 -1.12
C SER A 165 -9.68 -12.42 0.04
N HIS A 166 -10.90 -12.74 0.49
CA HIS A 166 -11.55 -12.03 1.60
C HIS A 166 -10.96 -12.33 2.99
N SER A 167 -10.05 -13.30 3.10
CA SER A 167 -9.28 -13.59 4.31
C SER A 167 -7.83 -13.10 4.23
N VAL A 168 -7.42 -12.53 3.10
CA VAL A 168 -6.11 -11.89 2.94
C VAL A 168 -6.16 -10.50 3.56
N ALA A 169 -5.06 -10.07 4.17
CA ALA A 169 -4.95 -8.73 4.72
C ALA A 169 -3.56 -8.13 4.49
N LEU A 170 -3.54 -6.80 4.34
CA LEU A 170 -2.36 -5.97 4.42
C LEU A 170 -2.16 -5.57 5.88
N ASN A 171 -1.03 -5.90 6.47
CA ASN A 171 -0.60 -5.45 7.78
C ASN A 171 0.44 -4.34 7.60
N ILE A 172 0.26 -3.26 8.35
CA ILE A 172 1.13 -2.10 8.37
C ILE A 172 1.73 -2.03 9.78
N HIS A 173 3.05 -2.14 9.86
CA HIS A 173 3.80 -2.09 11.10
C HIS A 173 4.52 -0.76 11.18
N GLY A 174 4.03 0.11 12.07
CA GLY A 174 4.54 1.48 12.23
C GLY A 174 3.95 2.46 11.22
N GLU A 175 4.37 3.72 11.35
CA GLU A 175 3.97 4.81 10.45
C GLU A 175 5.01 4.95 9.36
N TRP A 176 4.61 4.86 8.11
CA TRP A 176 5.56 4.83 6.99
C TRP A 176 5.03 5.54 5.76
N SER A 177 5.93 5.97 4.91
CA SER A 177 5.63 6.50 3.60
C SER A 177 6.55 5.87 2.57
N MET A 178 6.02 5.55 1.39
CA MET A 178 6.81 5.06 0.27
C MET A 178 6.31 5.65 -1.05
N PRO A 179 7.13 5.66 -2.11
CA PRO A 179 6.67 6.06 -3.44
C PRO A 179 5.48 5.21 -3.89
N TRP A 180 4.46 5.85 -4.45
CA TRP A 180 3.31 5.15 -5.02
C TRP A 180 3.71 4.05 -6.02
N PRO A 181 4.66 4.26 -6.95
CA PRO A 181 5.07 3.19 -7.86
C PRO A 181 5.58 1.93 -7.15
N VAL A 182 6.28 2.09 -6.02
CA VAL A 182 6.79 0.96 -5.21
C VAL A 182 5.63 0.22 -4.56
N PHE A 183 4.71 0.95 -3.91
CA PHE A 183 3.52 0.36 -3.31
C PHE A 183 2.66 -0.36 -4.37
N ARG A 184 2.41 0.28 -5.51
CA ARG A 184 1.61 -0.28 -6.60
C ARG A 184 2.25 -1.53 -7.20
N HIS A 185 3.58 -1.52 -7.38
CA HIS A 185 4.34 -2.69 -7.82
C HIS A 185 4.23 -3.83 -6.81
N PHE A 186 4.32 -3.54 -5.50
CA PHE A 186 4.11 -4.52 -4.43
C PHE A 186 2.72 -5.15 -4.51
N LEU A 187 1.66 -4.33 -4.64
CA LEU A 187 0.28 -4.82 -4.76
C LEU A 187 0.00 -5.65 -6.02
N ASN A 188 0.79 -5.45 -7.10
CA ASN A 188 0.65 -6.19 -8.35
C ASN A 188 1.39 -7.53 -8.34
N THR A 189 2.40 -7.63 -7.49
CA THR A 189 3.27 -8.81 -7.47
C THR A 189 2.70 -9.91 -6.56
N VAL A 190 1.79 -9.56 -5.64
CA VAL A 190 1.04 -10.48 -4.76
C VAL A 190 -0.33 -10.81 -5.34
#